data_AF-A0A2V9XBA9-F1
#
_entry.id   AF-A0A2V9XBA9-F1
#
_cell.length_a   1.000
_cell.length_b   1.000
_cell.length_c   1.000
_cell.angle_alpha   90.00
_cell.angle_beta   90.00
_cell.angle_gamma   90.00
#
_symmetry.space_group_name_H-M   'P 1'
#
loop_
_entity.id
_entity.type
_entity.pdbx_description
1 polymer ?
#
loop_
_entity_poly.entity_id
_entity_poly.type
_entity_poly.pdbx_seq_one_letter_code
_entity_poly.pdbx_strand_id
1 'polypeptide(L)'
;MRELNTALQKVLNPARPGQPTVERFGWRFQIGDKVIQTENDYDKDVFNGDVGIVERIDSVEQQVTVRFDERLVKYDFGELDEISLAYAITIHKSQGSEFPAVVIPLATQHAQR
;
A
#
# COMPACT_ATOMS: atom_id res chain seq x y z
N MET A 1 -4.69 12.12 2.21
CA MET A 1 -4.51 10.66 2.24
C MET A 1 -3.07 10.28 1.87
N ARG A 2 -2.55 10.69 0.71
CA ARG A 2 -1.16 10.43 0.29
C ARG A 2 -0.10 10.93 1.28
N GLU A 3 -0.17 12.19 1.70
CA GLU A 3 0.77 12.74 2.69
C GLU A 3 0.76 12.00 4.02
N LEU A 4 -0.43 11.60 4.50
CA LEU A 4 -0.58 10.82 5.73
C LEU A 4 0.09 9.43 5.59
N ASN A 5 -0.14 8.74 4.47
CA ASN A 5 0.52 7.45 4.21
C ASN A 5 2.04 7.59 4.11
N THR A 6 2.55 8.62 3.43
CA THR A 6 3.99 8.89 3.36
C THR A 6 4.58 9.19 4.74
N ALA A 7 3.87 9.96 5.58
CA ALA A 7 4.30 10.26 6.94
C ALA A 7 4.30 8.99 7.81
N LEU A 8 3.24 8.18 7.75
CA LEU A 8 3.13 6.93 8.49
C LEU A 8 4.17 5.92 8.04
N GLN A 9 4.44 5.79 6.74
CA GLN A 9 5.50 4.94 6.21
C GLN A 9 6.85 5.29 6.85
N LYS A 10 7.22 6.57 6.91
CA LYS A 10 8.49 7.00 7.51
C LYS A 10 8.63 6.61 8.99
N VAL A 11 7.52 6.52 9.72
CA VAL A 11 7.51 6.19 11.15
C VAL A 11 7.42 4.68 11.37
N LEU A 12 6.56 3.99 10.63
CA LEU A 12 6.23 2.57 10.83
C LEU A 12 7.14 1.63 10.04
N ASN A 13 7.66 2.09 8.91
CA ASN A 13 8.63 1.37 8.07
C ASN A 13 9.73 2.36 7.59
N PRO A 14 10.65 2.78 8.47
CA PRO A 14 11.70 3.71 8.09
C PRO A 14 12.63 3.08 7.03
N ALA A 15 13.12 3.90 6.10
CA ALA A 15 14.07 3.45 5.08
C ALA A 15 15.35 2.93 5.73
N ARG A 16 15.82 1.76 5.28
CA ARG A 16 17.03 1.13 5.80
C ARG A 16 18.15 1.22 4.77
N PRO A 17 19.36 1.67 5.15
CA PRO A 17 20.49 1.70 4.25
C PRO A 17 20.73 0.34 3.59
N GLY A 18 20.91 0.33 2.27
CA GLY A 18 21.18 -0.89 1.50
C GLY A 18 19.97 -1.75 1.18
N GLN A 19 18.75 -1.40 1.61
CA GLN A 19 17.54 -2.07 1.13
C GLN A 19 17.05 -1.46 -0.20
N PRO A 20 16.58 -2.30 -1.14
CA PRO A 20 16.03 -1.81 -2.39
C PRO A 20 14.73 -1.03 -2.14
N THR A 21 14.59 0.08 -2.85
CA THR A 21 13.38 0.91 -2.88
C THR A 21 13.06 1.28 -4.31
N VAL A 22 11.78 1.45 -4.64
CA VAL A 22 11.34 1.92 -5.96
C VAL A 22 10.42 3.13 -5.81
N GLU A 23 10.64 4.16 -6.63
CA GLU A 23 9.78 5.34 -6.72
C GLU A 23 9.09 5.40 -8.08
N ARG A 24 7.77 5.25 -8.10
CA ARG A 24 6.92 5.26 -9.29
C ARG A 24 5.55 5.83 -8.96
N PHE A 25 4.94 6.52 -9.94
CA PHE A 25 3.60 7.10 -9.82
C PHE A 25 3.35 7.93 -8.56
N GLY A 26 4.42 8.54 -8.03
CA GLY A 26 4.37 9.35 -6.83
C GLY A 26 4.38 8.59 -5.49
N TRP A 27 4.54 7.27 -5.53
CA TRP A 27 4.76 6.43 -4.35
C TRP A 27 6.21 5.98 -4.28
N ARG A 28 6.72 5.85 -3.05
CA ARG A 28 7.95 5.12 -2.76
C ARG A 28 7.55 3.81 -2.11
N PHE A 29 7.92 2.69 -2.71
CA PHE A 29 7.75 1.37 -2.13
C PHE A 29 9.09 0.82 -1.63
N GLN A 30 9.01 0.12 -0.51
CA GLN A 30 10.11 -0.59 0.12
C GLN A 30 9.58 -1.88 0.76
N ILE A 31 10.46 -2.84 1.01
CA ILE A 31 10.08 -4.10 1.66
C ILE A 31 9.41 -3.80 3.01
N GLY A 32 8.31 -4.51 3.29
CA GLY A 32 7.49 -4.35 4.49
C GLY A 32 6.37 -3.34 4.36
N ASP A 33 6.26 -2.60 3.24
CA ASP A 33 5.15 -1.68 3.06
C ASP A 33 3.81 -2.39 2.94
N LYS A 34 2.81 -1.89 3.69
CA LYS A 34 1.41 -2.22 3.42
C LYS A 34 0.95 -1.47 2.18
N VAL A 35 0.37 -2.21 1.26
CA VAL A 35 -0.20 -1.69 0.02
C VAL A 35 -1.64 -2.14 -0.15
N ILE A 36 -2.40 -1.41 -0.95
CA ILE A 36 -3.77 -1.74 -1.33
C ILE A 36 -3.90 -1.70 -2.85
N GLN A 37 -4.55 -2.71 -3.41
CA GLN A 37 -4.90 -2.80 -4.81
C GLN A 37 -6.00 -1.76 -5.12
N THR A 38 -5.83 -0.99 -6.19
CA THR A 38 -6.70 0.15 -6.52
C THR A 38 -7.72 -0.16 -7.62
N GLU A 39 -7.50 -1.23 -8.39
CA GLU A 39 -8.38 -1.73 -9.45
C GLU A 39 -8.36 -3.27 -9.56
N ASN A 40 -9.35 -3.87 -10.22
CA ASN A 40 -9.40 -5.34 -10.34
C ASN A 40 -8.44 -5.81 -11.44
N ASP A 41 -7.58 -6.76 -11.11
CA ASP A 41 -6.78 -7.53 -12.07
C ASP A 41 -7.18 -9.01 -11.96
N TYR A 42 -7.94 -9.48 -12.95
CA TYR A 42 -8.46 -10.84 -13.00
C TYR A 42 -7.39 -11.86 -13.40
N ASP A 43 -6.32 -11.44 -14.09
CA ASP A 43 -5.24 -12.33 -14.50
C ASP A 43 -4.33 -12.63 -13.30
N LYS A 44 -4.13 -11.64 -12.43
CA LYS A 44 -3.41 -11.77 -11.15
C LYS A 44 -4.31 -12.22 -9.99
N ASP A 45 -5.62 -12.32 -10.21
CA ASP A 45 -6.64 -12.69 -9.20
C ASP A 45 -6.63 -11.75 -7.97
N VAL A 46 -6.44 -10.45 -8.18
CA VAL A 46 -6.47 -9.42 -7.12
C VAL A 46 -7.56 -8.40 -7.39
N PHE A 47 -8.24 -7.97 -6.33
CA PHE A 47 -9.40 -7.10 -6.43
C PHE A 47 -9.16 -5.75 -5.75
N ASN A 48 -9.84 -4.72 -6.24
CA ASN A 48 -9.80 -3.39 -5.63
C ASN A 48 -10.18 -3.46 -4.15
N GLY A 49 -9.27 -3.05 -3.28
CA GLY A 49 -9.44 -3.12 -1.84
C GLY A 49 -8.58 -4.20 -1.17
N ASP A 50 -8.04 -5.15 -1.93
CA ASP A 50 -7.14 -6.16 -1.38
C ASP A 50 -5.90 -5.49 -0.78
N VAL A 51 -5.55 -5.87 0.44
CA VAL A 51 -4.41 -5.33 1.18
C VAL A 51 -3.30 -6.36 1.21
N GLY A 52 -2.10 -5.95 0.82
CA GLY A 52 -0.92 -6.79 0.79
C GLY A 52 0.28 -6.17 1.47
N ILE A 53 1.37 -6.92 1.53
CA ILE A 53 2.67 -6.46 2.04
C ILE A 53 3.72 -6.66 0.96
N VAL A 54 4.51 -5.61 0.67
CA VAL A 54 5.67 -5.74 -0.21
C VAL A 54 6.71 -6.67 0.42
N GLU A 55 6.94 -7.83 -0.19
CA GLU A 55 7.86 -8.84 0.33
C GLU A 55 9.24 -8.76 -0.33
N ARG A 56 9.27 -8.39 -1.62
CA ARG A 56 10.51 -8.32 -2.39
C ARG A 56 10.48 -7.18 -3.41
N ILE A 57 11.63 -6.55 -3.62
CA ILE A 57 11.86 -5.63 -4.73
C ILE A 57 13.11 -6.12 -5.46
N ASP A 58 12.95 -6.39 -6.76
CA ASP A 58 14.02 -6.78 -7.66
C ASP A 58 14.31 -5.63 -8.62
N SER A 59 15.43 -4.95 -8.41
CA SER A 59 15.84 -3.83 -9.27
C SER A 59 16.39 -4.28 -10.63
N VAL A 60 16.79 -5.55 -10.77
CA VAL A 60 17.33 -6.10 -12.03
C VAL A 60 16.17 -6.47 -12.96
N GLU A 61 15.23 -7.25 -12.44
CA GLU A 61 14.01 -7.64 -13.18
C GLU A 61 12.95 -6.54 -13.20
N GLN A 62 13.16 -5.44 -12.46
CA GLN A 62 12.21 -4.32 -12.31
C GLN A 62 10.83 -4.78 -11.82
N GLN A 63 10.82 -5.60 -10.78
CA GLN A 63 9.61 -6.19 -10.21
C GLN A 63 9.47 -5.93 -8.71
N VAL A 64 8.23 -5.76 -8.28
CA VAL A 64 7.81 -5.77 -6.88
C VAL A 64 6.95 -7.00 -6.65
N THR A 65 7.26 -7.77 -5.62
CA THR A 65 6.41 -8.89 -5.18
C THR A 65 5.63 -8.46 -3.95
N VAL A 66 4.32 -8.53 -4.04
CA VAL A 66 3.38 -8.23 -2.95
C VAL A 66 2.73 -9.54 -2.52
N ARG A 67 2.69 -9.76 -1.20
CA ARG A 67 1.95 -10.85 -0.61
C ARG A 67 0.56 -10.39 -0.21
N PHE A 68 -0.46 -10.91 -0.88
CA PHE A 68 -1.87 -10.77 -0.51
C PHE A 68 -2.33 -12.07 0.16
N ASP A 69 -2.57 -12.02 1.46
CA ASP A 69 -2.80 -13.21 2.30
C ASP A 69 -1.71 -14.29 2.10
N GLU A 70 -2.03 -15.44 1.50
CA GLU A 70 -1.09 -16.53 1.21
C GLU A 70 -0.53 -16.50 -0.22
N ARG A 71 -0.92 -15.52 -1.05
CA ARG A 71 -0.59 -15.45 -2.48
C ARG A 71 0.49 -14.41 -2.74
N LEU A 72 1.46 -14.76 -3.60
CA LEU A 72 2.50 -13.85 -4.07
C LEU A 72 2.17 -13.36 -5.47
N VAL A 73 1.97 -12.06 -5.59
CA VAL A 73 1.65 -11.39 -6.85
C VAL A 73 2.83 -10.50 -7.23
N LYS A 74 3.25 -10.60 -8.49
CA LYS A 74 4.33 -9.78 -9.03
C LYS A 74 3.73 -8.63 -9.83
N TYR A 75 4.32 -7.45 -9.63
CA TYR A 75 4.05 -6.24 -10.38
C TYR A 75 5.35 -5.82 -11.05
N ASP A 76 5.32 -5.65 -12.37
CA ASP A 76 6.37 -4.93 -13.05
C ASP A 76 6.34 -3.45 -12.63
N PHE A 77 7.47 -2.75 -12.72
CA PHE A 77 7.53 -1.34 -12.32
C PHE A 77 6.55 -0.43 -13.09
N GLY A 78 6.09 -0.87 -14.26
CA GLY A 78 5.08 -0.20 -15.07
C GLY A 78 3.64 -0.35 -14.55
N GLU A 79 3.37 -1.34 -13.70
CA GLU A 79 2.05 -1.66 -13.13
C GLU A 79 1.87 -1.09 -11.71
N LEU A 80 2.85 -0.33 -11.21
CA LEU A 80 2.84 0.15 -9.82
C LEU A 80 1.81 1.26 -9.55
N ASP A 81 1.06 1.72 -10.55
CA ASP A 81 -0.12 2.56 -10.39
C ASP A 81 -1.37 1.77 -9.95
N GLU A 82 -1.37 0.45 -10.14
CA GLU A 82 -2.41 -0.48 -9.65
C GLU A 82 -2.40 -0.65 -8.12
N ILE A 83 -1.32 -0.23 -7.44
CA ILE A 83 -1.19 -0.32 -5.99
C ILE A 83 -0.84 1.02 -5.35
N SER A 84 -1.27 1.21 -4.10
CA SER A 84 -0.95 2.41 -3.30
C SER A 84 -0.63 2.06 -1.86
N LEU A 85 0.04 2.95 -1.12
CA LEU A 85 0.33 2.73 0.30
C LEU A 85 -0.97 2.67 1.13
N ALA A 86 -1.02 1.73 2.08
CA ALA A 86 -2.21 1.39 2.86
C ALA A 86 -2.02 1.50 4.39
N TYR A 87 -1.15 2.41 4.85
CA TYR A 87 -1.02 2.76 6.27
C TYR A 87 -2.22 3.51 6.82
N ALA A 88 -2.92 4.27 5.98
CA ALA A 88 -4.20 4.90 6.30
C ALA A 88 -5.16 4.78 5.10
N ILE A 89 -6.32 4.19 5.33
CA ILE A 89 -7.39 4.01 4.34
C ILE A 89 -8.65 4.77 4.78
N THR A 90 -9.50 5.17 3.84
CA THR A 90 -10.79 5.79 4.16
C THR A 90 -11.81 4.73 4.60
N ILE A 91 -12.78 5.12 5.42
CA ILE A 91 -13.82 4.21 5.95
C ILE A 91 -14.60 3.52 4.83
N HIS A 92 -14.85 4.21 3.71
CA HIS A 92 -15.52 3.62 2.54
C HIS A 92 -14.71 2.50 1.87
N LYS A 93 -13.38 2.52 2.00
CA LYS A 93 -12.47 1.49 1.46
C LYS A 93 -12.19 0.35 2.44
N SER A 94 -12.70 0.41 3.67
CA SER A 94 -12.57 -0.64 4.68
C SER A 94 -13.84 -1.46 4.90
N GLN A 95 -14.92 -1.19 4.15
CA GLN A 95 -16.20 -1.90 4.32
C GLN A 95 -16.06 -3.37 3.89
N GLY A 96 -16.23 -4.28 4.85
CA GLY A 96 -16.12 -5.73 4.63
C GLY A 96 -14.75 -6.33 4.99
N SER A 97 -13.76 -5.51 5.35
CA SER A 97 -12.44 -5.97 5.80
C SER A 97 -12.35 -6.00 7.33
N GLU A 98 -11.89 -7.11 7.89
CA GLU A 98 -11.58 -7.22 9.32
C GLU A 98 -10.10 -6.88 9.55
N PHE A 99 -9.84 -5.94 10.46
CA PHE A 99 -8.48 -5.53 10.82
C PHE A 99 -8.22 -5.79 12.30
N PRO A 100 -7.08 -6.38 12.68
CA PRO A 100 -6.77 -6.67 14.08
C PRO A 100 -6.63 -5.41 14.95
N ALA A 101 -6.34 -4.25 14.36
CA ALA A 101 -6.40 -2.95 15.01
C ALA A 101 -6.64 -1.83 13.96
N VAL A 102 -7.54 -0.90 14.27
CA VAL A 102 -7.83 0.28 13.44
C VAL A 102 -7.59 1.54 14.26
N VAL A 103 -6.77 2.46 13.74
CA VAL A 103 -6.64 3.82 14.29
C VAL A 103 -7.45 4.76 13.41
N ILE A 104 -8.55 5.30 13.94
CA ILE A 104 -9.41 6.26 13.25
C ILE A 104 -9.08 7.66 13.77
N PRO A 105 -8.36 8.50 13.01
CA PRO A 105 -8.21 9.91 13.38
C PRO A 105 -9.56 10.61 13.16
N LEU A 106 -10.23 10.98 14.25
CA LEU A 106 -11.40 11.87 14.20
C LEU A 106 -10.92 13.32 14.16
N ALA A 107 -10.98 13.95 13.00
CA ALA A 107 -10.87 15.40 12.90
C ALA A 107 -12.25 16.00 13.23
N THR A 108 -12.34 16.83 14.28
CA THR A 108 -13.55 17.59 14.59
C THR A 108 -13.72 18.70 13.55
N GLN A 109 -14.33 18.42 12.41
CA GLN A 109 -14.95 19.46 11.59
C GLN A 109 -16.39 19.64 12.05
N HIS A 110 -16.54 20.52 13.05
CA HIS A 110 -17.77 21.26 13.28
C HIS A 110 -17.39 22.73 13.36
N ALA A 111 -17.64 23.44 12.26
CA ALA A 111 -18.01 24.84 12.30
C ALA A 111 -19.12 25.00 11.27
N GLN A 112 -20.33 24.58 11.64
CA GLN A 112 -21.52 25.16 11.03
C GLN A 112 -21.49 26.65 11.37
N ARG A 113 -21.49 27.48 10.34
CA ARG A 113 -22.18 28.77 10.33
C ARG A 113 -22.90 28.91 9.01
#